data_AF-Q3V5I7-F1
#
_entry.id   AF-Q3V5I7-F1
#
_cell.length_a   1.000
_cell.length_b   1.000
_cell.length_c   1.000
_cell.angle_alpha   90.00
_cell.angle_beta   90.00
_cell.angle_gamma   90.00
#
_symmetry.space_group_name_H-M   'P 1'
#
loop_
_entity.id
_entity.type
_entity.pdbx_description
1 polymer ?
#
loop_
_entity_poly.entity_id
_entity_poly.type
_entity_poly.pdbx_seq_one_letter_code
_entity_poly.pdbx_strand_id
1 'polypeptide(L)'
;MDYEVCRKVWESHVPCQFTLQSSGGTHGEPLPFYTMLPRFSYLALAIQKVLSSFNRRDDGEKVHSDKMWLEHNGIPLKMYIPIGVIYDQANLSENDSILEIIVRTSQPPPQFQMVDRDMMEAMFMQNIKEADYLKTKAEITKNMMKDESAQLWRSVCNIPDNFDEFWTIVQKLMETSEGNEFAHIPLRVYVKNQAFKQALITAKHPDGSLRTIGEAVSDVLSSSSSSSTDSQSEHPPRLISHGIDIPHHTPLIFAAKNLSYPDNFIHVVLLLVVP
;
A
#
# COMPACT_ATOMS: atom_id res chain seq x y z
N MET A 1 -13.46 -1.51 -15.47
CA MET A 1 -12.21 -0.84 -15.07
C MET A 1 -11.79 0.05 -16.21
N ASP A 2 -11.12 1.15 -15.91
CA ASP A 2 -10.54 2.08 -16.86
C ASP A 2 -9.05 1.75 -17.03
N TYR A 3 -8.67 1.36 -18.24
CA TYR A 3 -7.30 0.94 -18.56
C TYR A 3 -6.30 2.08 -18.32
N GLU A 4 -6.64 3.29 -18.76
CA GLU A 4 -5.76 4.46 -18.67
C GLU A 4 -5.54 4.90 -17.22
N VAL A 5 -6.60 4.89 -16.41
CA VAL A 5 -6.49 5.19 -14.97
C VAL A 5 -5.60 4.16 -14.27
N CYS A 6 -5.85 2.87 -14.51
CA CYS A 6 -5.07 1.80 -13.87
C CYS A 6 -3.60 1.83 -14.31
N ARG A 7 -3.34 2.14 -15.59
CA ARG A 7 -1.99 2.28 -16.14
C ARG A 7 -1.24 3.43 -15.49
N LYS A 8 -1.88 4.61 -15.34
CA LYS A 8 -1.27 5.76 -14.66
C LYS A 8 -0.93 5.47 -13.20
N VAL A 9 -1.82 4.77 -12.50
CA VAL A 9 -1.57 4.34 -11.11
C VAL A 9 -0.40 3.37 -11.05
N TRP A 10 -0.34 2.39 -11.96
CA TRP A 10 0.77 1.43 -12.08
C TRP A 10 2.13 2.10 -12.33
N GLU A 11 2.17 3.06 -13.26
CA GLU A 11 3.39 3.75 -13.67
C GLU A 11 3.82 4.87 -12.68
N SER A 12 3.04 5.12 -11.62
CA SER A 12 3.32 6.20 -10.68
C SER A 12 4.48 5.87 -9.71
N HIS A 13 5.32 6.87 -9.41
CA HIS A 13 6.52 6.72 -8.59
C HIS A 13 6.62 7.77 -7.47
N VAL A 14 7.38 7.46 -6.42
CA VAL A 14 7.74 8.36 -5.31
C VAL A 14 9.25 8.60 -5.28
N PRO A 15 9.71 9.81 -4.95
CA PRO A 15 11.11 10.06 -4.63
C PRO A 15 11.45 9.50 -3.24
N CYS A 16 12.49 8.66 -3.16
CA CYS A 16 12.97 8.08 -1.92
C CYS A 16 14.48 8.34 -1.72
N GLN A 17 14.85 8.63 -0.48
CA GLN A 17 16.24 8.71 -0.02
C GLN A 17 16.45 7.64 1.05
N PHE A 18 17.43 6.77 0.85
CA PHE A 18 17.87 5.81 1.85
C PHE A 18 19.16 6.28 2.49
N THR A 19 19.22 6.29 3.82
CA THR A 19 20.44 6.63 4.58
C THR A 19 20.78 5.47 5.49
N LEU A 20 21.99 4.89 5.33
CA LEU A 20 22.47 3.88 6.26
C LEU A 20 22.89 4.54 7.58
N GLN A 21 22.50 3.93 8.68
CA GLN A 21 23.01 4.24 10.02
C GLN A 21 23.44 2.93 10.69
N SER A 22 24.74 2.69 10.67
CA SER A 22 25.38 1.53 11.27
C SER A 22 25.72 1.78 12.74
N SER A 23 25.58 0.75 13.59
CA SER A 23 25.80 0.85 15.05
C SER A 23 27.27 0.82 15.48
N GLY A 24 28.24 0.98 14.57
CA GLY A 24 29.67 0.89 14.96
C GLY A 24 30.70 0.88 13.83
N GLY A 25 30.41 1.42 12.65
CA GLY A 25 31.35 1.40 11.52
C GLY A 25 32.58 2.30 11.75
N THR A 26 33.78 1.78 11.52
CA THR A 26 35.05 2.54 11.55
C THR A 26 35.25 3.45 10.34
N HIS A 27 34.56 3.19 9.22
CA HIS A 27 34.81 3.81 7.92
C HIS A 27 33.78 4.89 7.51
N GLY A 28 32.99 5.36 8.48
CA GLY A 28 31.90 6.32 8.28
C GLY A 28 30.74 5.74 7.46
N GLU A 29 29.57 6.39 7.54
CA GLU A 29 28.40 5.99 6.76
C GLU A 29 28.62 6.21 5.25
N PRO A 30 28.10 5.33 4.37
CA PRO A 30 28.08 5.59 2.94
C PRO A 30 27.19 6.80 2.62
N LEU A 31 27.38 7.37 1.43
CA LEU A 31 26.50 8.42 0.92
C LEU A 31 25.05 7.90 0.83
N PRO A 32 24.04 8.78 1.05
CA PRO A 32 22.64 8.41 0.85
C PRO A 32 22.37 7.90 -0.57
N PHE A 33 21.48 6.91 -0.68
CA PHE A 33 21.04 6.33 -1.94
C PHE A 33 19.69 6.91 -2.35
N TYR A 34 19.66 7.64 -3.46
CA TYR A 34 18.45 8.25 -4.01
C TYR A 34 17.89 7.41 -5.14
N THR A 35 16.58 7.18 -5.14
CA THR A 35 15.92 6.45 -6.23
C THR A 35 14.43 6.78 -6.31
N MET A 36 13.84 6.63 -7.49
CA MET A 36 12.39 6.63 -7.67
C MET A 36 11.88 5.21 -7.44
N LEU A 37 10.92 5.04 -6.54
CA LEU A 37 10.27 3.75 -6.31
C LEU A 37 8.82 3.79 -6.78
N PRO A 38 8.29 2.71 -7.38
CA PRO A 38 6.90 2.68 -7.77
C PRO A 38 5.97 2.73 -6.55
N ARG A 39 4.92 3.56 -6.60
CA ARG A 39 3.87 3.59 -5.56
C ARG A 39 3.23 2.23 -5.36
N PHE A 40 3.10 1.52 -6.48
CA PHE A 40 2.42 0.24 -6.63
C PHE A 40 3.31 -0.98 -6.26
N SER A 41 4.44 -0.76 -5.57
CA SER A 41 5.38 -1.81 -5.12
C SER A 41 5.58 -1.77 -3.59
N TYR A 42 6.50 -2.59 -3.07
CA TYR A 42 6.76 -2.79 -1.64
C TYR A 42 8.22 -2.55 -1.27
N LEU A 43 8.48 -2.03 -0.07
CA LEU A 43 9.86 -1.84 0.40
C LEU A 43 10.62 -3.17 0.52
N ALA A 44 9.92 -4.28 0.78
CA ALA A 44 10.49 -5.63 0.78
C ALA A 44 11.13 -6.01 -0.58
N LEU A 45 10.64 -5.47 -1.69
CA LEU A 45 11.22 -5.67 -3.02
C LEU A 45 12.36 -4.67 -3.30
N ALA A 46 12.19 -3.41 -2.87
CA ALA A 46 13.17 -2.35 -3.10
C ALA A 46 14.47 -2.55 -2.31
N ILE A 47 14.40 -3.16 -1.11
CA ILE A 47 15.53 -3.23 -0.18
C ILE A 47 16.77 -3.92 -0.75
N GLN A 48 16.62 -4.89 -1.65
CA GLN A 48 17.74 -5.60 -2.26
C GLN A 48 18.63 -4.66 -3.09
N LYS A 49 18.01 -3.73 -3.84
CA LYS A 49 18.71 -2.71 -4.63
C LYS A 49 19.42 -1.69 -3.72
N VAL A 50 18.76 -1.31 -2.62
CA VAL A 50 19.31 -0.39 -1.62
C VAL A 50 20.55 -1.00 -0.95
N LEU A 51 20.44 -2.23 -0.45
CA LEU A 51 21.56 -2.94 0.17
C LEU A 51 22.69 -3.21 -0.83
N SER A 52 22.36 -3.53 -2.08
CA SER A 52 23.37 -3.65 -3.14
C SER A 52 24.17 -2.36 -3.29
N SER A 53 23.50 -1.19 -3.26
CA SER A 53 24.17 0.11 -3.34
C SER A 53 25.10 0.36 -2.15
N PHE A 54 24.63 0.11 -0.92
CA PHE A 54 25.44 0.31 0.29
C PHE A 54 26.62 -0.68 0.38
N ASN A 55 26.43 -1.92 -0.07
CA ASN A 55 27.45 -2.97 -0.01
C ASN A 55 28.45 -2.92 -1.19
N ARG A 56 28.41 -1.90 -2.07
CA ARG A 56 29.42 -1.71 -3.13
C ARG A 56 30.79 -1.31 -2.59
N ARG A 57 30.85 -0.81 -1.36
CA ARG A 57 32.09 -0.42 -0.69
C ARG A 57 32.83 -1.66 -0.20
N ASP A 58 34.03 -1.89 -0.72
CA ASP A 58 34.87 -3.02 -0.30
C ASP A 58 35.40 -2.87 1.14
N ASP A 59 35.44 -1.64 1.66
CA ASP A 59 35.94 -1.29 2.98
C ASP A 59 34.89 -1.37 4.11
N GLY A 60 33.63 -1.66 3.79
CA GLY A 60 32.52 -1.68 4.74
C GLY A 60 32.09 -3.09 5.16
N GLU A 61 31.55 -3.22 6.39
CA GLU A 61 30.78 -4.40 6.77
C GLU A 61 29.54 -4.51 5.87
N LYS A 62 29.33 -5.71 5.31
CA LYS A 62 28.14 -5.96 4.49
C LYS A 62 26.89 -5.94 5.35
N VAL A 63 25.94 -5.12 4.96
CA VAL A 63 24.61 -5.08 5.58
C VAL A 63 23.77 -6.20 4.99
N HIS A 64 23.36 -7.12 5.86
CA HIS A 64 22.46 -8.21 5.51
C HIS A 64 21.01 -7.81 5.76
N SER A 65 20.10 -8.27 4.89
CA SER A 65 18.69 -7.91 4.99
C SER A 65 18.03 -8.38 6.28
N ASP A 66 18.45 -9.52 6.85
CA ASP A 66 17.91 -10.04 8.12
C ASP A 66 18.49 -9.34 9.36
N LYS A 67 19.44 -8.41 9.18
CA LYS A 67 20.12 -7.64 10.24
C LYS A 67 19.81 -6.15 10.17
N MET A 68 18.74 -5.77 9.48
CA MET A 68 18.36 -4.37 9.33
C MET A 68 16.87 -4.14 9.55
N TRP A 69 16.54 -2.89 9.83
CA TRP A 69 15.17 -2.41 9.85
C TRP A 69 15.08 -1.00 9.29
N LEU A 70 13.87 -0.64 8.86
CA LEU A 70 13.59 0.62 8.19
C LEU A 70 12.84 1.57 9.11
N GLU A 71 13.29 2.82 9.17
CA GLU A 71 12.66 3.87 9.96
C GLU A 71 12.38 5.10 9.08
N HIS A 72 11.28 5.79 9.34
CA HIS A 72 11.05 7.15 8.88
C HIS A 72 10.51 7.98 10.05
N ASN A 73 11.15 9.12 10.34
CA ASN A 73 10.76 10.03 11.42
C ASN A 73 10.51 9.34 12.77
N GLY A 74 11.41 8.44 13.18
CA GLY A 74 11.29 7.69 14.44
C GLY A 74 10.26 6.55 14.43
N ILE A 75 9.58 6.31 13.31
CA ILE A 75 8.56 5.27 13.17
C ILE A 75 9.13 4.10 12.35
N PRO A 76 9.11 2.87 12.88
CA PRO A 76 9.47 1.68 12.13
C PRO A 76 8.50 1.45 10.96
N LEU A 77 9.04 1.36 9.75
CA LEU A 77 8.25 1.19 8.54
C LEU A 77 7.82 -0.27 8.36
N LYS A 78 6.58 -0.45 7.94
CA LYS A 78 6.02 -1.75 7.58
C LYS A 78 6.37 -2.05 6.13
N MET A 79 7.31 -2.96 5.91
CA MET A 79 7.83 -3.27 4.58
C MET A 79 6.80 -3.89 3.61
N TYR A 80 5.70 -4.40 4.17
CA TYR A 80 4.62 -5.09 3.49
C TYR A 80 3.42 -4.19 3.15
N ILE A 81 3.50 -2.89 3.44
CA ILE A 81 2.51 -1.91 2.98
C ILE A 81 2.99 -1.31 1.64
N PRO A 82 2.10 -1.05 0.66
CA PRO A 82 2.51 -0.42 -0.59
C PRO A 82 3.26 0.90 -0.36
N ILE A 83 4.32 1.12 -1.12
CA ILE A 83 5.20 2.29 -0.97
C ILE A 83 4.42 3.60 -1.11
N GLY A 84 3.44 3.65 -2.02
CA GLY A 84 2.59 4.83 -2.20
C GLY A 84 1.82 5.17 -0.93
N VAL A 85 1.33 4.17 -0.19
CA VAL A 85 0.63 4.39 1.08
C VAL A 85 1.59 4.90 2.15
N ILE A 86 2.80 4.34 2.23
CA ILE A 86 3.85 4.82 3.16
C ILE A 86 4.17 6.30 2.87
N TYR A 87 4.31 6.64 1.59
CA TYR A 87 4.57 8.01 1.15
C TYR A 87 3.42 8.95 1.49
N ASP A 88 2.18 8.55 1.22
CA ASP A 88 0.99 9.37 1.48
C ASP A 88 0.79 9.57 3.01
N GLN A 89 1.17 8.58 3.84
CA GLN A 89 1.21 8.73 5.31
C GLN A 89 2.36 9.63 5.80
N ALA A 90 3.48 9.67 5.08
CA ALA A 90 4.66 10.47 5.43
C ALA A 90 4.47 11.96 5.11
N ASN A 91 3.88 12.26 3.93
CA ASN A 91 3.77 13.62 3.38
C ASN A 91 2.42 14.30 3.71
N LEU A 92 1.87 13.99 4.87
CA LEU A 92 0.63 14.59 5.36
C LEU A 92 0.69 16.11 5.54
N SER A 93 1.88 16.72 5.52
CA SER A 93 2.08 18.17 5.66
C SER A 93 2.19 18.93 4.34
N GLU A 94 1.75 18.35 3.21
CA GLU A 94 1.70 18.98 1.88
C GLU A 94 3.03 19.48 1.29
N ASN A 95 4.16 19.14 1.91
CA ASN A 95 5.46 19.31 1.26
C ASN A 95 5.67 18.06 0.41
N ASP A 96 5.66 18.20 -0.91
CA ASP A 96 6.09 17.17 -1.87
C ASP A 96 7.58 16.87 -1.65
N SER A 97 7.85 16.17 -0.56
CA SER A 97 9.17 15.87 -0.04
C SER A 97 9.64 14.53 -0.55
N ILE A 98 10.95 14.36 -0.55
CA ILE A 98 11.57 13.04 -0.66
C ILE A 98 11.17 12.23 0.58
N LEU A 99 10.80 10.97 0.40
CA LEU A 99 10.59 10.04 1.50
C LEU A 99 11.95 9.60 2.04
N GLU A 100 12.30 10.10 3.21
CA GLU A 100 13.55 9.76 3.89
C GLU A 100 13.40 8.46 4.68
N ILE A 101 14.19 7.45 4.33
CA ILE A 101 14.18 6.15 4.97
C ILE A 101 15.56 5.88 5.56
N ILE A 102 15.62 5.70 6.88
CA ILE A 102 16.83 5.30 7.57
C ILE A 102 16.89 3.77 7.57
N VAL A 103 17.98 3.21 7.07
CA VAL A 103 18.32 1.79 7.18
C VAL A 103 19.16 1.62 8.42
N ARG A 104 18.61 0.99 9.45
CA ARG A 104 19.28 0.78 10.74
C ARG A 104 19.81 -0.64 10.85
N THR A 105 21.02 -0.78 11.36
CA THR A 105 21.61 -2.11 11.70
C THR A 105 21.58 -2.42 13.20
N SER A 106 20.98 -1.52 13.99
CA SER A 106 20.71 -1.75 15.41
C SER A 106 19.61 -2.78 15.61
N GLN A 107 19.42 -3.22 16.86
CA GLN A 107 18.30 -4.10 17.21
C GLN A 107 16.96 -3.47 16.79
N PRO A 108 16.11 -4.18 16.02
CA PRO A 108 14.82 -3.68 15.63
C PRO A 108 13.87 -3.56 16.83
N PRO A 109 12.96 -2.58 16.83
CA PRO A 109 11.94 -2.48 17.86
C PRO A 109 10.92 -3.63 17.74
N PRO A 110 10.24 -4.02 18.83
CA PRO A 110 9.38 -5.23 18.87
C PRO A 110 8.27 -5.27 17.81
N GLN A 111 7.78 -4.11 17.38
CA GLN A 111 6.73 -3.97 16.36
C GLN A 111 7.24 -4.08 14.92
N PHE A 112 8.55 -4.08 14.70
CA PHE A 112 9.11 -4.23 13.36
C PHE A 112 9.11 -5.71 12.95
N GLN A 113 8.56 -5.98 11.77
CA GLN A 113 8.61 -7.29 11.15
C GLN A 113 9.45 -7.19 9.88
N MET A 114 10.57 -7.91 9.89
CA MET A 114 11.35 -8.11 8.68
C MET A 114 10.55 -8.96 7.68
N VAL A 115 10.53 -8.52 6.42
CA VAL A 115 9.85 -9.22 5.32
C VAL A 115 10.83 -9.36 4.16
N ASP A 116 11.21 -10.60 3.88
CA ASP A 116 11.95 -10.95 2.67
C ASP A 116 11.02 -11.15 1.47
N ARG A 117 11.58 -11.53 0.32
CA ARG A 117 10.83 -11.67 -0.92
C ARG A 117 9.76 -12.76 -0.85
N ASP A 118 10.09 -13.92 -0.28
CA ASP A 118 9.20 -15.08 -0.24
C ASP A 118 8.05 -14.84 0.76
N MET A 119 8.35 -14.23 1.91
CA MET A 119 7.35 -13.77 2.85
C MET A 119 6.44 -12.70 2.22
N MET A 120 7.01 -11.75 1.47
CA MET A 120 6.23 -10.72 0.78
C MET A 120 5.27 -11.33 -0.26
N GLU A 121 5.72 -12.32 -1.02
CA GLU A 121 4.87 -13.05 -1.98
C GLU A 121 3.70 -13.74 -1.27
N ALA A 122 3.97 -14.43 -0.15
CA ALA A 122 2.94 -15.08 0.63
C ALA A 122 1.91 -14.08 1.21
N MET A 123 2.39 -12.95 1.75
CA MET A 123 1.52 -11.87 2.28
C MET A 123 0.70 -11.22 1.16
N PHE A 124 1.32 -10.98 0.00
CA PHE A 124 0.65 -10.46 -1.18
C PHE A 124 -0.50 -11.38 -1.62
N MET A 125 -0.23 -12.68 -1.79
CA MET A 125 -1.24 -13.66 -2.17
C MET A 125 -2.35 -13.80 -1.13
N GLN A 126 -2.01 -13.68 0.16
CA GLN A 126 -3.01 -13.70 1.21
C GLN A 126 -3.95 -12.49 1.11
N ASN A 127 -3.44 -11.29 0.85
CA ASN A 127 -4.27 -10.10 0.64
C ASN A 127 -5.15 -10.23 -0.62
N ILE A 128 -4.61 -10.77 -1.73
CA ILE A 128 -5.42 -11.02 -2.94
C ILE A 128 -6.60 -11.94 -2.64
N LYS A 129 -6.37 -13.03 -1.88
CA LYS A 129 -7.43 -13.96 -1.45
C LYS A 129 -8.42 -13.30 -0.51
N GLU A 130 -7.97 -12.44 0.39
CA GLU A 130 -8.84 -11.68 1.29
C GLU A 130 -9.75 -10.72 0.51
N ALA A 131 -9.17 -9.94 -0.41
CA ALA A 131 -9.92 -9.02 -1.27
C ALA A 131 -10.95 -9.77 -2.12
N ASP A 132 -10.57 -10.90 -2.71
CA ASP A 132 -11.49 -11.75 -3.47
C ASP A 132 -12.57 -12.38 -2.59
N TYR A 133 -12.26 -12.78 -1.36
CA TYR A 133 -13.26 -13.25 -0.41
C TYR A 133 -14.30 -12.17 -0.08
N LEU A 134 -13.87 -10.92 0.09
CA LEU A 134 -14.78 -9.80 0.32
C LEU A 134 -15.71 -9.55 -0.87
N LYS A 135 -15.19 -9.60 -2.11
CA LYS A 135 -15.96 -9.35 -3.33
C LYS A 135 -16.84 -10.52 -3.77
N THR A 136 -16.28 -11.72 -3.87
CA THR A 136 -16.87 -12.88 -4.58
C THR A 136 -16.86 -14.16 -3.74
N LYS A 137 -16.55 -14.10 -2.44
CA LYS A 137 -16.42 -15.30 -1.58
C LYS A 137 -15.35 -16.28 -2.07
N ALA A 138 -14.25 -15.71 -2.58
CA ALA A 138 -13.06 -16.39 -3.08
C ALA A 138 -13.31 -17.18 -4.37
N GLU A 139 -14.35 -16.85 -5.14
CA GLU A 139 -14.71 -17.56 -6.37
C GLU A 139 -13.59 -17.48 -7.42
N ILE A 140 -13.00 -16.30 -7.60
CA ILE A 140 -11.99 -16.10 -8.64
C ILE A 140 -10.67 -16.77 -8.23
N THR A 141 -10.22 -16.55 -7.00
CA THR A 141 -8.94 -17.07 -6.49
C THR A 141 -8.95 -18.59 -6.28
N LYS A 142 -10.12 -19.21 -6.05
CA LYS A 142 -10.26 -20.68 -6.06
C LYS A 142 -10.06 -21.28 -7.44
N ASN A 143 -10.47 -20.56 -8.48
CA ASN A 143 -10.38 -21.01 -9.87
C ASN A 143 -9.08 -20.53 -10.57
N MET A 144 -8.29 -19.68 -9.90
CA MET A 144 -7.03 -19.17 -10.40
C MET A 144 -5.98 -20.29 -10.49
N MET A 145 -5.35 -20.42 -11.65
CA MET A 145 -4.26 -21.36 -11.86
C MET A 145 -2.98 -20.88 -11.17
N LYS A 146 -2.10 -21.82 -10.81
CA LYS A 146 -0.81 -21.51 -10.16
C LYS A 146 0.03 -20.52 -10.99
N ASP A 147 0.03 -20.68 -12.31
CA ASP A 147 0.78 -19.81 -13.22
C ASP A 147 0.20 -18.38 -13.27
N GLU A 148 -1.11 -18.21 -13.06
CA GLU A 148 -1.74 -16.89 -13.00
C GLU A 148 -1.36 -16.13 -11.73
N SER A 149 -1.34 -16.83 -10.58
CA SER A 149 -0.82 -16.25 -9.34
C SER A 149 0.66 -15.85 -9.50
N ALA A 150 1.48 -16.74 -10.06
CA ALA A 150 2.89 -16.44 -10.31
C ALA A 150 3.08 -15.26 -11.28
N GLN A 151 2.27 -15.17 -12.34
CA GLN A 151 2.27 -14.05 -13.29
C GLN A 151 1.90 -12.74 -12.60
N LEU A 152 0.85 -12.75 -11.76
CA LEU A 152 0.41 -11.55 -11.03
C LEU A 152 1.55 -11.03 -10.13
N TRP A 153 2.17 -11.91 -9.36
CA TRP A 153 3.30 -11.55 -8.49
C TRP A 153 4.52 -11.08 -9.27
N ARG A 154 4.88 -11.78 -10.36
CA ARG A 154 5.99 -11.39 -11.24
C ARG A 154 5.76 -10.00 -11.80
N SER A 155 4.53 -9.65 -12.17
CA SER A 155 4.24 -8.31 -12.68
C SER A 155 4.57 -7.25 -11.63
N VAL A 156 4.13 -7.42 -10.38
CA VAL A 156 4.42 -6.49 -9.27
C VAL A 156 5.91 -6.40 -8.95
N CYS A 157 6.66 -7.50 -9.11
CA CYS A 157 8.11 -7.52 -8.92
C CYS A 157 8.89 -6.71 -9.97
N ASN A 158 8.31 -6.45 -11.14
CA ASN A 158 9.02 -5.89 -12.29
C ASN A 158 8.42 -4.56 -12.79
N ILE A 159 7.73 -3.81 -11.93
CA ILE A 159 7.22 -2.47 -12.24
C ILE A 159 8.38 -1.55 -12.67
N PRO A 160 8.24 -0.73 -13.74
CA PRO A 160 7.01 -0.41 -14.48
C PRO A 160 6.66 -1.37 -15.63
N ASP A 161 7.49 -2.37 -15.90
CA ASP A 161 7.26 -3.33 -16.99
C ASP A 161 6.07 -4.26 -16.69
N ASN A 162 5.56 -4.96 -17.70
CA ASN A 162 4.53 -6.00 -17.56
C ASN A 162 3.14 -5.54 -17.07
N PHE A 163 2.75 -4.29 -17.33
CA PHE A 163 1.39 -3.82 -17.01
C PHE A 163 0.30 -4.68 -17.66
N ASP A 164 0.46 -5.07 -18.94
CA ASP A 164 -0.58 -5.85 -19.64
C ASP A 164 -0.75 -7.26 -19.05
N GLU A 165 0.33 -7.85 -18.52
CA GLU A 165 0.27 -9.13 -17.82
C GLU A 165 -0.44 -9.01 -16.47
N PHE A 166 -0.16 -7.94 -15.72
CA PHE A 166 -0.90 -7.60 -14.50
C PHE A 166 -2.38 -7.37 -14.80
N TRP A 167 -2.67 -6.53 -15.80
CA TRP A 167 -4.01 -6.14 -16.22
C TRP A 167 -4.88 -7.36 -16.55
N THR A 168 -4.32 -8.32 -17.29
CA THR A 168 -5.03 -9.56 -17.68
C THR A 168 -5.53 -10.34 -16.45
N ILE A 169 -4.73 -10.41 -15.38
CA ILE A 169 -5.13 -11.15 -14.17
C ILE A 169 -6.05 -10.30 -13.27
N VAL A 170 -5.77 -9.00 -13.14
CA VAL A 170 -6.59 -8.10 -12.32
C VAL A 170 -7.98 -7.90 -12.90
N GLN A 171 -8.14 -7.94 -14.22
CA GLN A 171 -9.46 -7.97 -14.86
C GLN A 171 -10.33 -9.10 -14.31
N LYS A 172 -9.80 -10.33 -14.28
CA LYS A 172 -10.48 -11.50 -13.72
C LYS A 172 -10.84 -11.29 -12.25
N LEU A 173 -9.91 -10.72 -11.46
CA LEU A 173 -10.18 -10.40 -10.05
C LEU A 173 -11.30 -9.36 -9.87
N MET A 174 -11.60 -8.55 -10.87
CA MET A 174 -12.68 -7.56 -10.82
C MET A 174 -13.97 -8.01 -11.53
N GLU A 175 -13.99 -9.23 -12.07
CA GLU A 175 -15.18 -9.86 -12.63
C GLU A 175 -16.10 -10.37 -11.52
N THR A 176 -17.38 -10.50 -11.87
CA THR A 176 -18.41 -11.12 -11.04
C THR A 176 -19.21 -12.08 -11.90
N SER A 177 -19.50 -13.27 -11.37
CA SER A 177 -20.31 -14.26 -12.09
C SER A 177 -21.72 -13.76 -12.32
N GLU A 178 -22.26 -14.05 -13.51
CA GLU A 178 -23.69 -13.92 -13.84
C GLU A 178 -24.30 -12.52 -13.61
N GLY A 179 -23.49 -11.46 -13.66
CA GLY A 179 -23.96 -10.09 -13.43
C GLY A 179 -24.18 -9.74 -11.96
N ASN A 180 -23.71 -10.58 -11.03
CA ASN A 180 -23.70 -10.28 -9.60
C ASN A 180 -22.84 -9.04 -9.31
N GLU A 181 -23.07 -8.44 -8.15
CA GLU A 181 -22.25 -7.33 -7.66
C GLU A 181 -21.23 -7.82 -6.64
N PHE A 182 -20.21 -7.00 -6.36
CA PHE A 182 -19.31 -7.27 -5.25
C PHE A 182 -20.11 -7.32 -3.94
N ALA A 183 -19.97 -8.40 -3.18
CA ALA A 183 -20.61 -8.53 -1.87
C ALA A 183 -20.12 -7.44 -0.91
N HIS A 184 -18.79 -7.22 -0.85
CA HIS A 184 -18.17 -6.13 -0.12
C HIS A 184 -16.98 -5.55 -0.91
N ILE A 185 -16.64 -4.31 -0.58
CA ILE A 185 -15.51 -3.58 -1.17
C ILE A 185 -14.28 -3.73 -0.27
N PRO A 186 -13.15 -4.25 -0.79
CA PRO A 186 -11.87 -4.25 -0.09
C PRO A 186 -11.36 -2.81 0.12
N LEU A 187 -11.44 -2.32 1.36
CA LEU A 187 -11.05 -0.96 1.74
C LEU A 187 -10.26 -0.97 3.06
N ARG A 188 -9.08 -0.35 3.06
CA ARG A 188 -8.26 -0.12 4.25
C ARG A 188 -8.09 1.39 4.46
N VAL A 189 -8.47 1.86 5.65
CA VAL A 189 -8.41 3.28 6.03
C VAL A 189 -7.28 3.51 7.03
N TYR A 190 -6.36 4.42 6.71
CA TYR A 190 -5.17 4.72 7.50
C TYR A 190 -5.35 6.05 8.22
N VAL A 191 -5.40 5.96 9.55
CA VAL A 191 -5.29 7.13 10.43
C VAL A 191 -3.83 7.25 10.87
N LYS A 192 -3.30 8.48 10.92
CA LYS A 192 -1.89 8.74 11.28
C LYS A 192 -1.50 7.99 12.57
N ASN A 193 -0.37 7.29 12.52
CA ASN A 193 0.21 6.53 13.62
C ASN A 193 -0.67 5.42 14.22
N GLN A 194 -1.68 4.95 13.49
CA GLN A 194 -2.55 3.85 13.91
C GLN A 194 -2.44 2.65 12.95
N ALA A 195 -2.93 1.49 13.39
CA ALA A 195 -3.23 0.41 12.47
C ALA A 195 -4.32 0.85 11.48
N PHE A 196 -4.32 0.26 10.28
CA PHE A 196 -5.41 0.49 9.35
C PHE A 196 -6.72 -0.07 9.93
N LYS A 197 -7.81 0.57 9.57
CA LYS A 197 -9.18 0.16 9.90
C LYS A 197 -9.85 -0.42 8.66
N GLN A 198 -10.72 -1.41 8.87
CA GLN A 198 -11.44 -2.10 7.82
C GLN A 198 -12.82 -2.53 8.35
N ALA A 199 -13.83 -2.49 7.49
CA ALA A 199 -15.19 -2.94 7.80
C ALA A 199 -15.82 -3.59 6.57
N LEU A 200 -16.92 -4.32 6.77
CA LEU A 200 -17.72 -4.88 5.68
C LEU A 200 -18.57 -3.78 5.06
N ILE A 201 -18.18 -3.28 3.89
CA ILE A 201 -18.87 -2.20 3.19
C ILE A 201 -19.39 -2.68 1.84
N THR A 202 -20.69 -2.47 1.56
CA THR A 202 -21.31 -2.78 0.27
C THR A 202 -21.09 -1.66 -0.75
N ALA A 203 -21.06 -2.02 -2.04
CA ALA A 203 -20.92 -1.05 -3.13
C ALA A 203 -22.13 -0.11 -3.28
N LYS A 204 -23.31 -0.57 -2.83
CA LYS A 204 -24.59 0.12 -2.91
C LYS A 204 -25.27 0.18 -1.56
N HIS A 205 -26.12 1.18 -1.40
CA HIS A 205 -27.09 1.27 -0.32
C HIS A 205 -28.27 0.31 -0.56
N PRO A 206 -29.10 0.02 0.46
CA PRO A 206 -30.28 -0.85 0.31
C PRO A 206 -31.30 -0.36 -0.73
N ASP A 207 -31.31 0.95 -1.02
CA ASP A 207 -32.16 1.55 -2.06
C ASP A 207 -31.60 1.40 -3.49
N GLY A 208 -30.43 0.77 -3.64
CA GLY A 208 -29.75 0.55 -4.91
C GLY A 208 -28.88 1.73 -5.39
N SER A 209 -28.83 2.84 -4.65
CA SER A 209 -27.93 3.96 -4.95
C SER A 209 -26.47 3.58 -4.69
N LEU A 210 -25.54 4.19 -5.43
CA LEU A 210 -24.11 3.94 -5.27
C LEU A 210 -23.61 4.57 -3.98
N ARG A 211 -22.91 3.79 -3.16
CA ARG A 211 -22.17 4.30 -2.01
C ARG A 211 -20.96 5.10 -2.47
N THR A 212 -20.65 6.19 -1.80
CA THR A 212 -19.46 7.00 -2.05
C THR A 212 -18.27 6.59 -1.18
N ILE A 213 -17.06 6.97 -1.58
CA ILE A 213 -15.86 6.69 -0.78
C ILE A 213 -15.89 7.44 0.57
N GLY A 214 -16.45 8.65 0.62
CA GLY A 214 -16.61 9.41 1.88
C GLY A 214 -17.51 8.72 2.88
N GLU A 215 -18.66 8.21 2.43
CA GLU A 215 -19.57 7.40 3.27
C GLU A 215 -18.89 6.12 3.76
N ALA A 216 -18.19 5.41 2.86
CA ALA A 216 -17.49 4.18 3.21
C ALA A 216 -16.41 4.40 4.28
N VAL A 217 -15.63 5.48 4.16
CA VAL A 217 -14.62 5.86 5.15
C VAL A 217 -15.29 6.18 6.49
N SER A 218 -16.38 6.95 6.49
CA SER A 218 -17.15 7.26 7.70
C SER A 218 -17.65 5.99 8.41
N ASP A 219 -18.16 5.02 7.66
CA ASP A 219 -18.62 3.73 8.21
C ASP A 219 -17.47 2.90 8.80
N VAL A 220 -16.30 2.88 8.16
CA VAL A 220 -15.09 2.21 8.68
C VAL A 220 -14.60 2.88 9.97
N LEU A 221 -14.65 4.21 10.06
CA LEU A 221 -14.23 4.95 11.24
C LEU A 221 -15.20 4.77 12.42
N SER A 222 -16.50 4.75 12.16
CA SER A 222 -17.55 4.58 13.18
C SER A 222 -17.59 3.16 13.74
N SER A 223 -17.51 2.14 12.88
CA SER A 223 -17.45 0.72 13.29
C SER A 223 -16.25 0.37 14.16
N SER A 224 -15.13 1.10 14.02
CA SER A 224 -13.92 0.89 14.81
C SER A 224 -13.87 1.69 16.11
N SER A 225 -14.75 2.67 16.30
CA SER A 225 -14.73 3.58 17.45
C SER A 225 -15.78 3.13 18.46
N SER A 226 -15.37 2.43 19.51
CA SER A 226 -16.23 2.11 20.66
C SER A 226 -16.56 3.33 21.53
N SER A 227 -15.94 4.48 21.26
CA SER A 227 -16.19 5.75 21.92
C SER A 227 -16.77 6.74 20.94
N SER A 228 -17.97 7.24 21.26
CA SER A 228 -18.60 8.43 20.67
C SER A 228 -17.75 9.67 20.97
N THR A 229 -16.66 9.84 20.23
CA THR A 229 -15.99 11.13 20.13
C THR A 229 -16.66 11.90 19.00
N ASP A 230 -17.58 12.78 19.39
CA ASP A 230 -18.15 13.88 18.61
C ASP A 230 -17.06 14.91 18.25
N SER A 231 -15.92 14.47 17.71
CA SER A 231 -15.07 15.38 16.95
C SER A 231 -15.67 15.47 15.55
N GLN A 232 -16.84 16.12 15.44
CA GLN A 232 -17.23 16.73 14.17
C GLN A 232 -16.22 17.84 13.92
N SER A 233 -15.11 17.49 13.26
CA SER A 233 -14.35 18.53 12.57
C SER A 233 -15.31 19.18 11.59
N GLU A 234 -15.39 20.52 11.59
CA GLU A 234 -16.27 21.27 10.67
C GLU A 234 -16.01 20.92 9.19
N HIS A 235 -14.80 20.42 8.91
CA HIS A 235 -14.39 19.96 7.60
C HIS A 235 -14.19 18.44 7.58
N PRO A 236 -14.72 17.74 6.57
CA PRO A 236 -14.43 16.32 6.39
C PRO A 236 -12.93 16.14 6.10
N PRO A 237 -12.32 15.03 6.56
CA PRO A 237 -10.90 14.78 6.33
C PRO A 237 -10.60 14.68 4.85
N ARG A 238 -9.39 15.05 4.44
CA ARG A 238 -8.91 14.76 3.08
C ARG A 238 -8.69 13.26 2.94
N LEU A 239 -9.13 12.71 1.82
CA LEU A 239 -9.03 11.28 1.50
C LEU A 239 -7.92 11.12 0.46
N ILE A 240 -6.74 10.67 0.88
CA ILE A 240 -5.59 10.57 -0.01
C ILE A 240 -5.41 9.11 -0.45
N SER A 241 -5.24 8.90 -1.75
CA SER A 241 -4.82 7.61 -2.32
C SER A 241 -3.99 7.87 -3.57
N HIS A 242 -2.90 7.12 -3.76
CA HIS A 242 -1.98 7.31 -4.90
C HIS A 242 -1.44 8.74 -5.02
N GLY A 243 -1.27 9.45 -3.89
CA GLY A 243 -0.78 10.82 -3.84
C GLY A 243 -1.77 11.90 -4.29
N ILE A 244 -3.05 11.57 -4.47
CA ILE A 244 -4.08 12.54 -4.86
C ILE A 244 -5.23 12.58 -3.86
N ASP A 245 -5.89 13.74 -3.75
CA ASP A 245 -7.18 13.86 -3.07
C ASP A 245 -8.26 13.14 -3.88
N ILE A 246 -8.89 12.16 -3.26
CA ILE A 246 -10.08 11.51 -3.79
C ILE A 246 -11.30 12.30 -3.32
N PRO A 247 -12.10 12.86 -4.25
CA PRO A 247 -13.33 13.53 -3.87
C PRO A 247 -14.25 12.62 -3.06
N HIS A 248 -14.84 13.14 -1.98
CA HIS A 248 -15.73 12.37 -1.10
C HIS A 248 -16.90 11.71 -1.84
N HIS A 249 -17.39 12.35 -2.91
CA HIS A 249 -18.49 11.87 -3.74
C HIS A 249 -18.08 10.81 -4.79
N THR A 250 -16.79 10.44 -4.88
CA THR A 250 -16.35 9.40 -5.81
C THR A 250 -17.08 8.09 -5.50
N PRO A 251 -17.73 7.45 -6.49
CA PRO A 251 -18.40 6.17 -6.28
C PRO A 251 -17.42 5.12 -5.78
N LEU A 252 -17.77 4.42 -4.69
CA LEU A 252 -16.89 3.44 -4.05
C LEU A 252 -16.51 2.31 -5.02
N ILE A 253 -17.45 1.87 -5.86
CA ILE A 253 -17.19 0.86 -6.88
C ILE A 253 -16.19 1.34 -7.96
N PHE A 254 -16.16 2.64 -8.27
CA PHE A 254 -15.17 3.21 -9.17
C PHE A 254 -13.78 3.16 -8.52
N ALA A 255 -13.67 3.56 -7.25
CA ALA A 255 -12.41 3.48 -6.52
C ALA A 255 -11.91 2.02 -6.43
N ALA A 256 -12.80 1.07 -6.14
CA ALA A 256 -12.46 -0.35 -6.08
C ALA A 256 -11.89 -0.87 -7.41
N LYS A 257 -12.51 -0.50 -8.52
CA LYS A 257 -12.14 -0.99 -9.85
C LYS A 257 -10.90 -0.32 -10.43
N ASN A 258 -10.57 0.90 -10.03
CA ASN A 258 -9.57 1.71 -10.74
C ASN A 258 -8.43 2.23 -9.84
N LEU A 259 -8.61 2.24 -8.53
CA LEU A 259 -7.65 2.79 -7.57
C LEU A 259 -7.15 1.75 -6.55
N SER A 260 -7.53 0.48 -6.71
CA SER A 260 -6.98 -0.59 -5.87
C SER A 260 -5.47 -0.72 -6.09
N TYR A 261 -4.75 -0.87 -4.98
CA TYR A 261 -3.31 -1.18 -4.93
C TYR A 261 -3.06 -2.62 -5.42
N PRO A 262 -1.79 -3.06 -5.56
CA PRO A 262 -1.50 -4.37 -6.17
C PRO A 262 -2.15 -5.54 -5.41
N ASP A 263 -2.35 -5.40 -4.10
CA ASP A 263 -3.01 -6.39 -3.25
C ASP A 263 -4.54 -6.39 -3.35
N ASN A 264 -5.10 -5.62 -4.28
CA ASN A 264 -6.50 -5.53 -4.62
C ASN A 264 -7.39 -4.88 -3.53
N PHE A 265 -6.78 -4.15 -2.61
CA PHE A 265 -7.46 -3.25 -1.69
C PHE A 265 -7.38 -1.80 -2.17
N ILE A 266 -8.40 -1.01 -1.87
CA ILE A 266 -8.25 0.45 -1.84
C ILE A 266 -7.55 0.81 -0.53
N HIS A 267 -6.53 1.65 -0.60
CA HIS A 267 -5.85 2.19 0.57
C HIS A 267 -6.10 3.70 0.65
N VAL A 268 -6.82 4.14 1.68
CA VAL A 268 -7.13 5.56 1.88
C VAL A 268 -6.41 6.07 3.11
N VAL A 269 -5.55 7.07 2.93
CA VAL A 269 -4.86 7.78 4.00
C VAL A 269 -5.65 9.03 4.36
N LEU A 270 -5.97 9.18 5.65
CA LEU A 270 -6.71 10.34 6.14
C LEU A 270 -5.75 11.44 6.60
N LEU A 271 -5.96 12.63 6.04
CA LEU A 271 -5.37 13.86 6.56
C LEU A 271 -6.46 14.70 7.20
N LEU A 272 -6.35 14.88 8.52
CA LEU A 272 -7.20 15.81 9.25
C LEU A 272 -6.79 17.23 8.89
N VAL A 273 -7.73 18.02 8.38
CA VAL A 273 -7.52 19.45 8.17
C VAL A 273 -7.49 20.09 9.56
N VAL A 274 -6.32 20.59 9.97
CA VAL A 274 -6.23 21.47 11.13
C VAL A 274 -6.58 22.88 10.64
N PRO A 275 -7.54 23.58 11.27
CA PRO A 275 -7.90 24.95 10.89
C PRO A 275 -6.75 25.95 11.04
#